data_AF-D2RHX1-F1
#
_entry.id   AF-D2RHX1-F1
#
_cell.length_a   1.000
_cell.length_b   1.000
_cell.length_c   1.000
_cell.angle_alpha   90.00
_cell.angle_beta   90.00
_cell.angle_gamma   90.00
#
_symmetry.space_group_name_H-M   'P 1'
#
loop_
_entity.id
_entity.type
_entity.pdbx_description
1 polymer ?
#
loop_
_entity_poly.entity_id
_entity_poly.type
_entity_poly.pdbx_seq_one_letter_code
_entity_poly.pdbx_strand_id
1 'polypeptide(L)'
;MKFSDDKVLSFFLENEIVATMRNGKYNLLLGREIDVEDGSNKPIGKAKVMAVFVNHPKFRKLLRKYSGFKTVEEWEETAKALNNGNLPRYIVLLRLIEVYDDLKSEIEEVDEFEILLADELSRSSPHPEMVGEE
;
A
#
# COMPACT_ATOMS: atom_id res chain seq x y z
N MET A 1 5.80 12.85 -1.93
CA MET A 1 6.29 11.70 -1.15
C MET A 1 6.37 10.54 -2.09
N LYS A 2 7.55 9.93 -2.16
CA LYS A 2 7.83 8.82 -3.05
C LYS A 2 7.51 7.47 -2.42
N PHE A 3 6.81 6.60 -3.15
CA PHE A 3 6.62 5.20 -2.84
C PHE A 3 7.47 4.35 -3.80
N SER A 4 8.65 3.95 -3.34
CA SER A 4 9.57 3.11 -4.13
C SER A 4 9.24 1.61 -4.11
N ASP A 5 8.23 1.22 -3.34
CA ASP A 5 7.76 -0.16 -3.24
C ASP A 5 6.34 -0.21 -3.78
N ASP A 6 6.19 -0.87 -4.94
CA ASP A 6 4.93 -0.88 -5.70
C ASP A 6 3.81 -1.56 -4.90
N LYS A 7 4.13 -2.60 -4.12
CA LYS A 7 3.15 -3.27 -3.24
C LYS A 7 2.58 -2.30 -2.21
N VAL A 8 3.41 -1.42 -1.63
CA VAL A 8 2.96 -0.41 -0.67
C VAL A 8 2.15 0.68 -1.36
N LEU A 9 2.49 1.03 -2.61
CA LEU A 9 1.73 1.99 -3.41
C LEU A 9 0.34 1.44 -3.75
N SER A 10 0.24 0.24 -4.30
CA SER A 10 -1.03 -0.43 -4.61
C SER A 10 -1.91 -0.56 -3.36
N PHE A 11 -1.34 -1.03 -2.25
CA PHE A 11 -2.06 -1.09 -0.97
C PHE A 11 -2.62 0.28 -0.57
N PHE A 12 -1.85 1.35 -0.74
CA PHE A 12 -2.29 2.70 -0.39
C PHE A 12 -3.41 3.21 -1.30
N LEU A 13 -3.34 2.92 -2.60
CA LEU A 13 -4.37 3.31 -3.56
C LEU A 13 -5.68 2.56 -3.31
N GLU A 14 -5.63 1.26 -3.05
CA GLU A 14 -6.81 0.43 -2.74
C GLU A 14 -7.46 0.78 -1.40
N ASN A 15 -6.65 1.01 -0.35
CA ASN A 15 -7.16 1.16 1.01
C ASN A 15 -7.34 2.62 1.43
N GLU A 16 -6.91 3.57 0.60
CA GLU A 16 -6.89 5.03 0.84
C GLU A 16 -6.13 5.47 2.10
N ILE A 17 -5.46 4.55 2.80
CA ILE A 17 -4.73 4.81 4.04
C ILE A 17 -3.48 3.95 4.10
N VAL A 18 -2.35 4.54 4.49
CA VAL A 18 -1.10 3.79 4.63
C VAL A 18 -0.23 4.31 5.75
N ALA A 19 0.41 3.41 6.48
CA ALA A 19 1.47 3.69 7.43
C ALA A 19 2.83 3.39 6.78
N THR A 20 3.70 4.38 6.68
CA THR A 20 5.03 4.25 6.10
C THR A 20 6.12 4.65 7.07
N MET A 21 7.29 4.00 7.03
CA MET A 21 8.45 4.42 7.82
C MET A 21 9.26 5.46 7.04
N ARG A 22 9.53 6.61 7.66
CA ARG A 22 10.18 7.76 6.99
C ARG A 22 11.18 8.49 7.88
N ASN A 23 12.15 9.12 7.23
CA ASN A 23 13.06 10.09 7.81
C ASN A 23 12.69 11.50 7.34
N GLY A 24 12.98 12.53 8.13
CA GLY A 24 12.69 13.93 7.77
C GLY A 24 11.78 14.63 8.78
N LYS A 25 11.30 15.83 8.42
CA LYS A 25 10.52 16.71 9.30
C LYS A 25 9.01 16.54 9.13
N TYR A 26 8.53 15.28 9.10
CA TYR A 26 7.11 14.98 8.88
C TYR A 26 6.20 15.50 10.00
N ASN A 27 6.73 15.66 11.21
CA ASN A 27 6.04 16.32 12.31
C ASN A 27 5.58 17.75 11.97
N LEU A 28 6.29 18.47 11.09
CA LEU A 28 5.90 19.81 10.62
C LEU A 28 4.83 19.77 9.53
N LEU A 29 4.56 18.59 8.97
CA LEU A 29 3.60 18.37 7.90
C LEU A 29 2.28 17.80 8.42
N LEU A 30 2.13 17.58 9.73
CA LEU A 30 0.90 17.06 10.31
C LEU A 30 -0.31 17.92 9.90
N GLY A 31 -1.33 17.27 9.36
CA GLY A 31 -2.54 17.90 8.84
C GLY A 31 -2.39 18.56 7.46
N ARG A 32 -1.20 18.57 6.87
CA ARG A 32 -0.96 19.13 5.53
C ARG A 32 -1.14 18.08 4.44
N GLU A 33 -1.47 18.57 3.26
CA GLU A 33 -1.44 17.81 2.01
C GLU A 33 -0.02 17.78 1.45
N ILE A 34 0.34 16.66 0.86
CA ILE A 34 1.61 16.42 0.19
C ILE A 34 1.34 15.70 -1.12
N ASP A 35 2.15 16.00 -2.14
CA ASP A 35 2.13 15.23 -3.38
C ASP A 35 2.58 13.79 -3.12
N VAL A 36 2.12 12.86 -3.94
CA VAL A 36 2.46 11.43 -3.92
C VAL A 36 3.02 11.06 -5.28
N GLU A 37 4.12 10.31 -5.28
CA GLU A 37 4.83 9.87 -6.47
C GLU A 37 5.19 8.38 -6.37
N ASP A 38 5.29 7.71 -7.51
CA ASP A 38 5.77 6.32 -7.59
C ASP A 38 7.30 6.20 -7.53
N GLY A 39 7.81 4.96 -7.65
CA GLY A 39 9.24 4.65 -7.68
C GLY A 39 10.02 5.33 -8.82
N SER A 40 9.34 5.77 -9.88
CA SER A 40 9.90 6.43 -11.06
C SER A 40 9.81 7.97 -11.00
N ASN A 41 9.27 8.52 -9.91
CA ASN A 41 8.94 9.95 -9.75
C ASN A 41 7.78 10.43 -10.65
N LYS A 42 6.93 9.50 -11.13
CA LYS A 42 5.66 9.87 -11.77
C LYS A 42 4.72 10.39 -10.67
N PRO A 43 4.09 11.56 -10.85
CA PRO A 43 3.09 12.05 -9.90
C PRO A 43 1.84 11.16 -9.97
N ILE A 44 1.36 10.75 -8.80
CA ILE A 44 0.20 9.86 -8.63
C ILE A 44 -1.01 10.61 -8.10
N GLY A 45 -0.80 11.57 -7.19
CA GLY A 45 -1.89 12.31 -6.58
C GLY A 45 -1.47 13.05 -5.32
N LYS A 46 -2.41 13.23 -4.39
CA LYS A 46 -2.19 13.93 -3.12
C LYS A 46 -2.66 13.11 -1.93
N ALA A 47 -1.95 13.26 -0.82
CA ALA A 47 -2.27 12.64 0.45
C ALA A 47 -2.16 13.63 1.61
N LYS A 48 -2.93 13.42 2.66
CA LYS A 48 -2.88 14.18 3.91
C LYS A 48 -2.09 13.42 4.97
N VAL A 49 -1.17 14.11 5.64
CA VAL A 49 -0.47 13.55 6.80
C VAL A 49 -1.40 13.55 8.01
N MET A 50 -1.91 12.37 8.37
CA MET A 50 -2.89 12.22 9.45
C MET A 50 -2.24 12.14 10.82
N ALA A 51 -1.11 11.42 10.92
CA ALA A 51 -0.39 11.24 12.17
C ALA A 51 1.09 10.95 11.93
N VAL A 52 1.92 11.30 12.90
CA VAL A 52 3.35 11.01 12.91
C VAL A 52 3.72 10.44 14.26
N PHE A 53 4.29 9.24 14.27
CA PHE A 53 4.72 8.54 15.47
C PHE A 53 6.24 8.38 15.45
N VAL A 54 6.87 8.41 16.63
CA VAL A 54 8.25 7.94 16.76
C VAL A 54 8.28 6.46 16.39
N ASN A 55 9.28 6.02 15.61
CA ASN A 55 9.40 4.62 15.20
C ASN A 55 9.83 3.73 16.37
N HIS A 56 8.84 3.35 17.17
CA HIS A 56 8.97 2.50 18.34
C HIS A 56 8.33 1.13 18.08
N PRO A 57 8.88 0.01 18.60
CA PRO A 57 8.34 -1.33 18.37
C PRO A 57 6.83 -1.48 18.64
N LYS A 58 6.31 -0.81 19.67
CA LYS A 58 4.87 -0.81 19.99
C LYS A 58 4.01 -0.23 18.86
N PHE A 59 4.45 0.88 18.24
CA PHE A 59 3.73 1.49 17.13
C PHE A 59 3.87 0.68 15.84
N ARG A 60 5.02 0.01 15.62
CA ARG A 60 5.17 -0.91 14.49
C ARG A 60 4.16 -2.05 14.57
N LYS A 61 4.01 -2.68 15.75
CA LYS A 61 3.00 -3.72 15.98
C LYS A 61 1.58 -3.21 15.76
N LEU A 62 1.26 -2.02 16.28
CA LEU A 62 -0.07 -1.42 16.17
C LEU A 62 -0.44 -1.03 14.72
N LEU A 63 0.51 -0.44 13.99
CA LEU A 63 0.27 0.16 12.68
C LEU A 63 0.56 -0.76 11.50
N ARG A 64 1.12 -1.96 11.73
CA ARG A 64 1.43 -2.95 10.67
C ARG A 64 0.23 -3.24 9.77
N LYS A 65 -0.98 -3.30 10.33
CA LYS A 65 -2.19 -3.55 9.52
C LYS A 65 -2.47 -2.46 8.45
N TYR A 66 -1.85 -1.29 8.58
CA TYR A 66 -1.94 -0.19 7.61
C TYR A 66 -0.70 -0.10 6.71
N SER A 67 0.27 -1.00 6.79
CA SER A 67 1.53 -0.86 6.04
C SER A 67 1.59 -1.62 4.73
N GLY A 68 0.61 -2.49 4.46
CA GLY A 68 0.64 -3.44 3.33
C GLY A 68 1.52 -4.68 3.56
N PHE A 69 2.12 -4.83 4.75
CA PHE A 69 3.00 -5.97 5.07
C PHE A 69 2.31 -7.00 5.97
N LYS A 70 2.65 -8.28 5.79
CA LYS A 70 2.07 -9.38 6.56
C LYS A 70 2.66 -9.45 7.96
N THR A 71 3.93 -9.11 8.14
CA THR A 71 4.61 -9.14 9.44
C THR A 71 5.31 -7.82 9.74
N VAL A 72 5.67 -7.60 11.02
CA VAL A 72 6.44 -6.40 11.41
C VAL A 72 7.87 -6.51 10.88
N GLU A 73 8.40 -7.73 10.86
CA GLU A 73 9.73 -8.08 10.41
C GLU A 73 9.90 -7.74 8.92
N GLU A 74 8.95 -8.17 8.07
CA GLU A 74 8.92 -7.84 6.64
C GLU A 74 8.91 -6.31 6.43
N TRP A 75 8.08 -5.60 7.21
CA TRP A 75 8.00 -4.14 7.12
C TRP A 75 9.30 -3.45 7.55
N GLU A 76 9.96 -3.93 8.61
CA GLU A 76 11.24 -3.42 9.08
C GLU A 76 12.37 -3.68 8.07
N GLU A 77 12.41 -4.87 7.48
CA GLU A 77 13.41 -5.27 6.49
C GLU A 77 13.32 -4.42 5.23
N THR A 78 12.12 -4.29 4.66
CA THR A 78 11.89 -3.40 3.50
C THR A 78 12.24 -1.95 3.84
N ALA A 79 11.84 -1.46 5.02
CA ALA A 79 12.16 -0.09 5.42
C ALA A 79 13.68 0.14 5.53
N LYS A 80 14.43 -0.83 6.07
CA LYS A 80 15.91 -0.76 6.15
C LYS A 80 16.54 -0.82 4.76
N ALA A 81 16.08 -1.71 3.88
CA ALA A 81 16.58 -1.83 2.52
C ALA A 81 16.47 -0.50 1.76
N LEU A 82 15.35 0.20 1.91
CA LEU A 82 15.12 1.52 1.32
C LEU A 82 15.86 2.68 1.99
N ASN A 83 16.47 2.48 3.16
CA ASN A 83 17.11 3.53 3.97
C ASN A 83 18.54 3.16 4.38
N ASN A 84 19.31 2.56 3.46
CA ASN A 84 20.73 2.23 3.64
C ASN A 84 21.00 1.39 4.90
N GLY A 85 20.15 0.39 5.14
CA GLY A 85 20.22 -0.51 6.29
C GLY A 85 19.68 0.05 7.60
N ASN A 86 19.28 1.34 7.64
CA ASN A 86 18.83 1.99 8.87
C ASN A 86 17.31 2.01 8.97
N LEU A 87 16.80 1.79 10.17
CA LEU A 87 15.37 1.92 10.41
C LEU A 87 14.98 3.42 10.48
N PRO A 88 13.96 3.87 9.72
CA PRO A 88 13.60 5.28 9.72
C PRO A 88 13.09 5.78 11.08
N ARG A 89 13.26 7.07 11.37
CA ARG A 89 12.94 7.66 12.69
C ARG A 89 11.45 7.74 13.01
N TYR A 90 10.60 7.82 12.00
CA TYR A 90 9.17 8.03 12.17
C TYR A 90 8.34 7.00 11.43
N ILE A 91 7.11 6.77 11.92
CA ILE A 91 6.02 6.14 11.19
C ILE A 91 5.02 7.23 10.86
N VAL A 92 4.72 7.41 9.58
CA VAL A 92 3.81 8.43 9.06
C VAL A 92 2.56 7.75 8.55
N LEU A 93 1.42 8.12 9.09
CA LEU A 93 0.11 7.68 8.63
C LEU A 93 -0.43 8.71 7.64
N LEU A 94 -0.77 8.25 6.45
CA LEU A 94 -1.25 9.05 5.34
C LEU A 94 -2.65 8.62 4.97
N ARG A 95 -3.47 9.58 4.53
CA ARG A 95 -4.76 9.32 3.90
C ARG A 95 -4.75 9.89 2.49
N LEU A 96 -5.19 9.11 1.51
CA LEU A 96 -5.33 9.54 0.13
C LEU A 96 -6.44 10.60 0.04
N ILE A 97 -6.21 11.65 -0.74
CA ILE A 97 -7.16 12.75 -0.94
C ILE A 97 -7.60 12.81 -2.39
N GLU A 98 -6.65 12.60 -3.32
CA GLU A 98 -6.87 12.75 -4.74
C GLU A 98 -5.89 11.83 -5.49
N VAL A 99 -6.37 11.19 -6.55
CA VAL A 99 -5.57 10.48 -7.56
C VAL A 99 -5.73 11.25 -8.87
N TYR A 100 -4.63 11.51 -9.56
CA TYR A 100 -4.65 12.21 -10.84
C TYR A 100 -5.24 11.31 -11.94
N ASP A 101 -6.04 11.91 -12.83
CA ASP A 101 -6.95 11.21 -13.74
C ASP A 101 -6.24 10.23 -14.71
N ASP A 102 -4.98 10.48 -15.06
CA ASP A 102 -4.18 9.59 -15.92
C ASP A 102 -3.97 8.19 -15.32
N LEU A 103 -4.22 8.00 -14.02
CA LEU A 103 -4.14 6.71 -13.34
C LEU A 103 -5.51 6.10 -13.00
N LYS A 104 -6.57 6.91 -12.95
CA LYS A 104 -7.92 6.40 -12.65
C LYS A 104 -8.40 5.42 -13.71
N SER A 105 -8.16 5.74 -14.99
CA SER A 105 -8.52 4.86 -16.10
C SER A 105 -7.77 3.53 -16.06
N GLU A 106 -6.50 3.52 -15.66
CA GLU A 106 -5.70 2.29 -15.56
C GLU A 106 -6.17 1.41 -14.39
N ILE A 107 -6.56 1.99 -13.26
CA ILE A 107 -7.06 1.23 -12.09
C ILE A 107 -8.45 0.66 -12.37
N GLU A 108 -9.36 1.46 -12.94
CA GLU A 108 -10.72 1.02 -13.29
C GLU A 108 -10.69 -0.14 -14.33
N GLU A 109 -9.77 -0.10 -15.30
CA GLU A 109 -9.63 -1.14 -16.32
C GLU A 109 -9.08 -2.47 -15.74
N VAL A 110 -8.21 -2.42 -14.73
CA VAL A 110 -7.68 -3.62 -14.05
C VAL A 110 -8.74 -4.26 -13.16
N ASP A 111 -9.50 -3.47 -12.39
CA ASP A 111 -10.60 -3.99 -11.56
C ASP A 111 -11.66 -4.70 -12.41
N GLU A 112 -12.03 -4.14 -13.56
CA GLU A 112 -12.95 -4.81 -14.50
C GLU A 112 -12.37 -6.13 -15.05
N PHE A 113 -11.08 -6.17 -15.36
CA PHE A 113 -10.43 -7.37 -15.89
C PHE A 113 -10.34 -8.48 -14.85
N GLU A 114 -10.01 -8.18 -13.59
CA GLU A 114 -9.98 -9.18 -12.52
C GLU A 114 -11.37 -9.75 -12.23
N ILE A 115 -12.42 -8.92 -12.28
CA ILE A 115 -13.82 -9.36 -12.13
C ILE A 115 -14.18 -10.32 -13.27
N LEU A 116 -13.83 -9.99 -14.52
CA LEU A 116 -14.10 -10.84 -15.67
C LEU A 116 -13.35 -12.17 -15.60
N LEU A 117 -12.08 -12.14 -15.19
CA LEU A 117 -11.25 -13.35 -15.04
C LEU A 117 -11.77 -14.27 -13.93
N ALA A 118 -12.21 -13.69 -12.81
CA ALA A 118 -12.80 -14.45 -11.71
C ALA A 118 -14.12 -15.13 -12.13
N ASP A 119 -14.97 -14.44 -12.91
CA ASP A 119 -16.21 -15.01 -13.46
C ASP A 119 -15.91 -16.16 -14.45
N GLU A 120 -14.94 -15.99 -15.34
CA GLU A 120 -14.59 -17.03 -16.32
C GLU A 120 -13.97 -18.29 -15.65
N LEU A 121 -13.13 -18.10 -14.62
CA LEU A 121 -12.62 -19.21 -13.82
C LEU A 121 -13.73 -19.93 -13.03
N SER A 122 -14.75 -19.20 -12.55
CA SER A 122 -15.90 -19.80 -11.86
C SER A 122 -16.76 -20.67 -12.78
N ARG A 123 -16.84 -20.32 -14.07
CA ARG A 123 -17.56 -21.07 -15.10
C ARG A 123 -16.80 -22.30 -15.62
N SER A 124 -15.50 -22.38 -15.32
CA SER A 124 -14.58 -23.40 -15.86
C SER A 124 -14.28 -24.55 -14.88
N SER A 125 -14.86 -24.57 -13.66
CA SER A 125 -14.69 -25.70 -12.75
C SER A 125 -15.36 -26.97 -13.32
N PRO A 126 -14.61 -28.05 -13.57
CA PRO A 126 -15.21 -29.34 -13.91
C PRO A 126 -15.94 -29.86 -12.67
N HIS A 127 -17.20 -30.27 -12.85
CA HIS A 127 -17.89 -31.09 -11.86
C HIS A 127 -17.00 -32.29 -11.49
N PRO A 128 -16.77 -32.59 -10.20
CA PRO A 128 -16.18 -33.86 -9.84
C PRO A 128 -17.16 -34.95 -10.27
N GLU A 129 -16.76 -35.75 -11.28
CA GLU A 129 -17.47 -36.97 -11.62
C GLU A 129 -17.54 -37.84 -10.35
N MET A 130 -18.76 -38.06 -9.87
CA MET A 130 -19.01 -39.02 -8.80
C MET A 130 -18.67 -40.40 -9.34
N VAL A 131 -17.49 -40.89 -8.99
CA VAL A 131 -17.15 -42.31 -9.13
C VAL A 131 -18.02 -43.06 -8.13
N GLY A 132 -19.13 -43.59 -8.64
CA GLY A 132 -19.92 -44.59 -7.93
C GLY A 132 -19.16 -45.90 -7.94
N GLU A 133 -18.61 -46.27 -6.78
CA GLU A 133 -18.30 -47.66 -6.46
C GLU A 133 -19.61 -48.35 -6.07
N GLU A 134 -20.03 -49.34 -6.86
CA GLU A 134 -20.42 -50.70 -6.42
C GLU A 134 -20.73 -51.60 -7.62
#